data_AF-A0A9E5MX71-F1
#
_entry.id   AF-A0A9E5MX71-F1
#
_cell.length_a   1.000
_cell.length_b   1.000
_cell.length_c   1.000
_cell.angle_alpha   90.00
_cell.angle_beta   90.00
_cell.angle_gamma   90.00
#
_symmetry.space_group_name_H-M   'P 1'
#
loop_
_entity.id
_entity.type
_entity.pdbx_description
1 polymer ?
#
loop_
_entity_poly.entity_id
_entity_poly.type
_entity_poly.pdbx_seq_one_letter_code
_entity_poly.pdbx_strand_id
1 'polypeptide(L)'
;MMKEAMEQVSGEFSDTLFISIAAGTPISFFEAELSPDAKIVRVMPNTPALLKKGVSALFANAAAQGAPLEQAGALMGAVGGVEYLETEEQMHAVTALSGSGPAYVFAFVEALVAAGTEAGLEKDLAFRLARDTLVGAAAMVGDDADGVASLRENVTSPGGTTAAGLKVFQESD
;
A
#
# COMPACT_ATOMS: atom_id res chain seq x y z
N MET A 1 -7.86 -13.51 -19.95
CA MET A 1 -7.01 -13.49 -18.76
C MET A 1 -7.74 -13.96 -17.50
N MET A 2 -8.60 -13.16 -16.85
CA MET A 2 -9.26 -13.63 -15.61
C MET A 2 -10.26 -14.77 -15.86
N LYS A 3 -11.12 -14.65 -16.87
CA LYS A 3 -12.08 -15.70 -17.23
C LYS A 3 -11.41 -17.04 -17.57
N GLU A 4 -10.32 -17.00 -18.33
CA GLU A 4 -9.49 -18.18 -18.63
C GLU A 4 -8.84 -18.78 -17.37
N ALA A 5 -8.46 -17.96 -16.39
CA ALA A 5 -7.98 -18.45 -15.10
C ALA A 5 -9.09 -19.16 -14.33
N MET A 6 -10.32 -18.63 -14.34
CA MET A 6 -11.48 -19.26 -13.69
C MET A 6 -11.84 -20.61 -14.31
N GLU A 7 -11.69 -20.77 -15.63
CA GLU A 7 -11.88 -22.06 -16.32
C GLU A 7 -10.93 -23.17 -15.81
N GLN A 8 -9.75 -22.80 -15.31
CA GLN A 8 -8.81 -23.76 -14.70
C GLN A 8 -9.17 -24.13 -13.26
N VAL A 9 -10.06 -23.35 -12.64
CA VAL A 9 -10.53 -23.53 -11.26
C VAL A 9 -12.01 -23.98 -11.29
N SER A 10 -12.46 -24.63 -12.36
CA SER A 10 -13.80 -25.21 -12.45
C SER A 10 -13.84 -26.59 -11.76
N GLY A 11 -14.58 -26.72 -10.65
CA GLY A 11 -14.68 -27.95 -9.84
C GLY A 11 -15.52 -27.75 -8.57
N GLU A 12 -15.70 -28.80 -7.76
CA GLU A 12 -16.39 -28.67 -6.46
C GLU A 12 -15.44 -28.16 -5.37
N PHE A 13 -15.61 -26.89 -4.99
CA PHE A 13 -14.80 -26.19 -3.98
C PHE A 13 -15.62 -25.80 -2.75
N SER A 14 -16.53 -26.66 -2.33
CA SER A 14 -17.56 -26.36 -1.31
C SER A 14 -17.03 -25.82 0.02
N ASP A 15 -15.77 -26.10 0.37
CA ASP A 15 -15.15 -25.61 1.61
C ASP A 15 -13.90 -24.73 1.39
N THR A 16 -13.63 -24.32 0.15
CA THR A 16 -12.42 -23.55 -0.20
C THR A 16 -12.61 -22.06 0.02
N LEU A 17 -11.61 -21.40 0.61
CA LEU A 17 -11.49 -19.96 0.65
C LEU A 17 -10.75 -19.46 -0.59
N PHE A 18 -11.40 -18.60 -1.37
CA PHE A 18 -10.83 -17.94 -2.53
C PHE A 18 -10.27 -16.58 -2.16
N ILE A 19 -8.99 -16.36 -2.47
CA ILE A 19 -8.29 -15.10 -2.21
C ILE A 19 -7.85 -14.51 -3.55
N SER A 20 -8.33 -13.32 -3.88
CA SER A 20 -8.01 -12.64 -5.14
C SER A 20 -7.20 -11.38 -4.89
N ILE A 21 -6.03 -11.29 -5.52
CA ILE A 21 -5.20 -10.08 -5.58
C ILE A 21 -5.43 -9.28 -6.87
N ALA A 22 -6.42 -9.64 -7.67
CA ALA A 22 -6.66 -9.04 -8.97
C ALA A 22 -7.23 -7.62 -8.82
N ALA A 23 -6.48 -6.63 -9.29
CA ALA A 23 -6.95 -5.25 -9.36
C ALA A 23 -8.19 -5.14 -10.27
N GLY A 24 -9.17 -4.34 -9.83
CA GLY A 24 -10.35 -4.01 -10.63
C GLY A 24 -11.35 -5.15 -10.89
N THR A 25 -11.17 -6.34 -10.32
CA THR A 25 -12.13 -7.45 -10.44
C THR A 25 -13.00 -7.54 -9.18
N PRO A 26 -14.31 -7.24 -9.25
CA PRO A 26 -15.18 -7.21 -8.07
C PRO A 26 -15.56 -8.61 -7.58
N ILE A 27 -16.03 -8.71 -6.34
CA ILE A 27 -16.55 -9.94 -5.74
C ILE A 27 -17.69 -10.52 -6.57
N SER A 28 -18.58 -9.67 -7.08
CA SER A 28 -19.71 -10.09 -7.92
C SER A 28 -19.29 -10.86 -9.17
N PHE A 29 -18.09 -10.59 -9.71
CA PHE A 29 -17.53 -11.39 -10.81
C PHE A 29 -17.19 -12.81 -10.32
N PHE A 30 -16.54 -12.95 -9.17
CA PHE A 30 -16.16 -14.25 -8.63
C PHE A 30 -17.37 -15.07 -8.17
N GLU A 31 -18.40 -14.43 -7.60
CA GLU A 31 -19.65 -15.09 -7.24
C GLU A 31 -20.40 -15.63 -8.48
N ALA A 32 -20.33 -14.91 -9.60
CA ALA A 32 -20.93 -15.35 -10.86
C ALA A 32 -20.20 -16.53 -11.51
N GLU A 33 -18.87 -16.60 -11.35
CA GLU A 33 -18.03 -17.65 -11.96
C GLU A 33 -17.87 -18.90 -11.07
N LEU A 34 -17.95 -18.75 -9.74
CA LEU A 34 -17.80 -19.85 -8.77
C LEU A 34 -19.16 -20.33 -8.25
N SER A 35 -19.72 -19.58 -7.31
CA SER A 35 -21.09 -19.72 -6.81
C SER A 35 -21.40 -18.52 -5.89
N PRO A 36 -22.69 -18.21 -5.66
CA PRO A 36 -23.10 -17.20 -4.67
C PRO A 36 -22.67 -17.52 -3.23
N ASP A 37 -22.44 -18.80 -2.93
CA ASP A 37 -22.04 -19.26 -1.58
C ASP A 37 -20.52 -19.40 -1.42
N ALA A 38 -19.74 -19.06 -2.46
CA ALA A 38 -18.28 -19.15 -2.41
C ALA A 38 -17.70 -18.17 -1.38
N LYS A 39 -16.76 -18.65 -0.56
CA LYS A 39 -16.04 -17.82 0.42
C LYS A 39 -14.97 -17.01 -0.32
N ILE A 40 -15.21 -15.72 -0.55
CA ILE A 40 -14.32 -14.87 -1.36
C ILE A 40 -13.78 -13.72 -0.52
N VAL A 41 -12.45 -13.57 -0.51
CA VAL A 41 -11.75 -12.40 0.02
C VAL A 41 -10.97 -11.73 -1.11
N ARG A 42 -11.28 -10.46 -1.36
CA ARG A 42 -10.43 -9.59 -2.17
C ARG A 42 -9.32 -9.02 -1.32
N VAL A 43 -8.12 -8.99 -1.87
CA VAL A 43 -6.92 -8.47 -1.22
C VAL A 43 -6.29 -7.46 -2.16
N MET A 44 -5.97 -6.28 -1.65
CA MET A 44 -5.17 -5.28 -2.37
C MET A 44 -3.80 -5.16 -1.68
N PRO A 45 -2.82 -6.01 -2.04
CA PRO A 45 -1.46 -5.90 -1.53
C PRO A 45 -0.69 -4.81 -2.27
N ASN A 46 0.53 -4.53 -1.80
CA ASN A 46 1.50 -3.71 -2.53
C ASN A 46 2.87 -4.42 -2.64
N THR A 47 3.73 -3.91 -3.52
CA THR A 47 5.01 -4.54 -3.86
C THR A 47 6.02 -4.68 -2.71
N PRO A 48 6.04 -3.81 -1.67
CA PRO A 48 6.86 -4.02 -0.47
C PRO A 48 6.62 -5.34 0.28
N ALA A 49 5.56 -6.09 -0.02
CA ALA A 49 5.34 -7.45 0.48
C ALA A 49 6.53 -8.40 0.22
N LEU A 50 7.28 -8.19 -0.87
CA LEU A 50 8.51 -8.94 -1.18
C LEU A 50 9.60 -8.80 -0.10
N LEU A 51 9.55 -7.72 0.67
CA LEU A 51 10.48 -7.42 1.76
C LEU A 51 9.84 -7.62 3.14
N LYS A 52 8.65 -8.24 3.21
CA LYS A 52 7.82 -8.35 4.42
C LYS A 52 7.46 -6.99 5.05
N LYS A 53 7.42 -5.94 4.22
CA LYS A 53 7.04 -4.58 4.61
C LYS A 53 5.82 -4.10 3.82
N GLY A 54 5.02 -5.05 3.34
CA GLY A 54 3.82 -4.76 2.58
C GLY A 54 2.71 -4.18 3.45
N VAL A 55 1.68 -3.70 2.78
CA VAL A 55 0.35 -3.49 3.36
C VAL A 55 -0.66 -4.15 2.44
N SER A 56 -1.59 -4.90 3.01
CA SER A 56 -2.69 -5.52 2.28
C SER A 56 -4.03 -5.07 2.87
N ALA A 57 -4.90 -4.51 2.04
CA ALA A 57 -6.28 -4.27 2.47
C ALA A 57 -7.19 -5.43 2.03
N LEU A 58 -8.08 -5.86 2.91
CA LEU A 58 -8.92 -7.03 2.73
C LEU A 58 -10.40 -6.64 2.78
N PHE A 59 -11.19 -7.20 1.86
CA PHE A 59 -12.64 -7.12 1.89
C PHE A 59 -13.21 -8.50 1.56
N ALA A 60 -14.20 -8.95 2.34
CA ALA A 60 -14.82 -10.25 2.20
C ALA A 60 -16.29 -10.13 1.79
N ASN A 61 -16.77 -11.08 0.99
CA ASN A 61 -18.20 -11.26 0.80
C ASN A 61 -18.85 -11.83 2.07
N ALA A 62 -20.18 -11.92 2.08
CA ALA A 62 -20.93 -12.40 3.23
C ALA A 62 -20.51 -13.82 3.67
N ALA A 63 -20.22 -14.71 2.72
CA ALA A 63 -19.83 -16.09 2.98
C ALA A 63 -18.42 -16.23 3.59
N ALA A 64 -17.54 -15.24 3.40
CA ALA A 64 -16.17 -15.26 3.93
C ALA A 64 -15.97 -14.43 5.20
N GLN A 65 -17.03 -13.88 5.80
CA GLN A 65 -16.94 -13.16 7.08
C GLN A 65 -16.53 -14.09 8.24
N GLY A 66 -15.89 -13.52 9.26
CA GLY A 66 -15.41 -14.28 10.43
C GLY A 66 -14.13 -15.06 10.14
N ALA A 67 -14.11 -16.36 10.46
CA ALA A 67 -12.90 -17.19 10.39
C ALA A 67 -12.20 -17.21 9.01
N PRO A 68 -12.89 -17.22 7.85
CA PRO A 68 -12.20 -17.17 6.55
C PRO A 68 -11.47 -15.84 6.32
N LEU A 69 -12.08 -14.70 6.69
CA LEU A 69 -11.43 -13.39 6.61
C LEU A 69 -10.22 -13.31 7.55
N GLU A 70 -10.31 -13.86 8.76
CA GLU A 70 -9.17 -13.94 9.68
C GLU A 70 -8.05 -14.83 9.11
N GLN A 71 -8.38 -15.93 8.44
CA GLN A 71 -7.39 -16.79 7.77
C GLN A 71 -6.68 -16.06 6.62
N ALA A 72 -7.42 -15.32 5.80
CA ALA A 72 -6.82 -14.48 4.77
C ALA A 72 -5.93 -13.39 5.39
N GLY A 73 -6.39 -12.77 6.48
CA GLY A 73 -5.62 -11.79 7.23
C GLY A 73 -4.31 -12.36 7.78
N ALA A 74 -4.34 -13.54 8.39
CA ALA A 74 -3.15 -14.21 8.90
C ALA A 74 -2.15 -14.54 7.78
N LEU A 75 -2.65 -14.99 6.62
CA LEU A 75 -1.81 -15.25 5.44
C LEU A 75 -1.12 -13.97 4.96
N MET A 76 -1.86 -12.87 4.82
CA MET A 76 -1.29 -11.60 4.37
C MET A 76 -0.39 -10.95 5.43
N GLY A 77 -0.67 -11.19 6.71
CA GLY A 77 0.16 -10.74 7.84
C GLY A 77 1.58 -11.30 7.81
N ALA A 78 1.82 -12.42 7.14
CA ALA A 78 3.16 -12.98 6.97
C ALA A 78 4.09 -12.11 6.11
N VAL A 79 3.53 -11.18 5.32
CA VAL A 79 4.27 -10.31 4.39
C VAL A 79 4.08 -8.81 4.66
N GLY A 80 3.38 -8.42 5.71
CA GLY A 80 3.22 -7.01 6.07
C GLY A 80 1.99 -6.70 6.93
N GLY A 81 1.63 -5.42 6.98
CA GLY A 81 0.43 -4.94 7.66
C GLY A 81 -0.86 -5.36 6.94
N VAL A 82 -1.94 -5.48 7.70
CA VAL A 82 -3.25 -5.92 7.20
C VAL A 82 -4.30 -4.93 7.67
N GLU A 83 -5.06 -4.41 6.72
CA GLU A 83 -6.19 -3.51 6.97
C GLU A 83 -7.49 -4.18 6.51
N TYR A 84 -8.55 -4.06 7.30
CA TYR A 84 -9.86 -4.62 6.95
C TYR A 84 -10.79 -3.50 6.49
N LEU A 85 -11.41 -3.68 5.33
CA LEU A 85 -12.33 -2.71 4.74
C LEU A 85 -13.77 -3.04 5.11
N GLU A 86 -14.58 -2.00 5.29
CA GLU A 86 -16.01 -2.09 5.57
C GLU A 86 -16.81 -2.31 4.30
N THR A 87 -16.38 -1.72 3.17
CA THR A 87 -17.06 -1.84 1.88
C THR A 87 -16.08 -2.14 0.74
N GLU A 88 -16.59 -2.74 -0.33
CA GLU A 88 -15.77 -3.08 -1.50
C GLU A 88 -15.24 -1.84 -2.21
N GLU A 89 -15.99 -0.74 -2.20
CA GLU A 89 -15.66 0.52 -2.88
C GLU A 89 -14.39 1.15 -2.31
N GLN A 90 -14.09 0.92 -1.02
CA GLN A 90 -12.86 1.38 -0.39
C GLN A 90 -11.60 0.80 -1.07
N MET A 91 -11.71 -0.32 -1.79
CA MET A 91 -10.60 -0.89 -2.58
C MET A 91 -10.04 0.10 -3.59
N HIS A 92 -10.86 0.97 -4.18
CA HIS A 92 -10.38 1.97 -5.14
C HIS A 92 -9.48 3.00 -4.45
N ALA A 93 -9.90 3.50 -3.28
CA ALA A 93 -9.11 4.44 -2.49
C ALA A 93 -7.80 3.80 -2.01
N VAL A 94 -7.85 2.55 -1.53
CA VAL A 94 -6.63 1.81 -1.15
C VAL A 94 -5.69 1.61 -2.34
N THR A 95 -6.23 1.27 -3.51
CA THR A 95 -5.40 1.08 -4.71
C THR A 95 -4.68 2.37 -5.08
N ALA A 96 -5.38 3.51 -5.03
CA ALA A 96 -4.79 4.81 -5.28
C ALA A 96 -3.74 5.17 -4.23
N LEU A 97 -4.00 4.91 -2.95
CA LEU A 97 -3.09 5.29 -1.87
C LEU A 97 -1.91 4.33 -1.70
N SER A 98 -2.18 3.06 -1.41
CA SER A 98 -1.18 2.05 -1.00
C SER A 98 -0.74 1.16 -2.15
N GLY A 99 -1.66 0.78 -3.06
CA GLY A 99 -1.31 -0.03 -4.22
C GLY A 99 -0.36 0.71 -5.17
N SER A 100 -0.68 1.97 -5.45
CA SER A 100 0.12 2.89 -6.27
C SER A 100 1.17 3.66 -5.48
N GLY A 101 1.04 3.71 -4.15
CA GLY A 101 1.90 4.42 -3.20
C GLY A 101 3.40 4.26 -3.42
N PRO A 102 3.93 3.03 -3.61
CA PRO A 102 5.35 2.82 -3.88
C PRO A 102 5.87 3.64 -5.07
N ALA A 103 5.08 3.80 -6.14
CA ALA A 103 5.48 4.60 -7.30
C ALA A 103 5.64 6.08 -6.95
N TYR A 104 4.77 6.63 -6.09
CA TYR A 104 4.87 8.02 -5.63
C TYR A 104 6.14 8.22 -4.79
N VAL A 105 6.45 7.25 -3.93
CA VAL A 105 7.65 7.27 -3.10
C VAL A 105 8.92 7.16 -3.96
N PHE A 106 8.92 6.33 -5.00
CA PHE A 106 10.04 6.23 -5.94
C PHE A 106 10.25 7.55 -6.71
N ALA A 107 9.17 8.13 -7.23
CA ALA A 107 9.23 9.42 -7.92
C ALA A 107 9.73 10.55 -7.00
N PHE A 108 9.33 10.52 -5.72
CA PHE A 108 9.84 11.48 -4.73
C PHE A 108 11.34 11.34 -4.50
N VAL A 109 11.86 10.11 -4.38
CA VAL A 109 13.31 9.87 -4.26
C VAL A 109 14.04 10.34 -5.52
N GLU A 110 13.51 10.05 -6.71
CA GLU A 110 14.08 10.53 -7.98
C GLU A 110 14.18 12.07 -8.02
N ALA A 111 13.14 12.76 -7.57
CA ALA A 111 13.12 14.23 -7.49
C ALA A 111 14.16 14.77 -6.50
N LEU A 112 14.29 14.15 -5.32
CA LEU A 112 15.31 14.54 -4.33
C LEU A 112 16.75 14.35 -4.87
N VAL A 113 17.00 13.26 -5.60
CA VAL A 113 18.31 13.00 -6.22
C VAL A 113 18.63 14.03 -7.28
N ALA A 114 17.64 14.36 -8.13
CA ALA A 114 17.80 15.39 -9.16
C ALA A 114 18.13 16.76 -8.53
N ALA A 115 17.38 17.18 -7.51
CA ALA A 115 17.60 18.44 -6.81
C ALA A 115 18.97 18.49 -6.10
N GLY A 116 19.37 17.40 -5.44
CA GLY A 116 20.70 17.31 -4.81
C GLY A 116 21.84 17.38 -5.82
N THR A 117 21.66 16.77 -6.99
CA THR A 117 22.63 16.83 -8.09
C THR A 117 22.72 18.24 -8.69
N GLU A 118 21.59 18.91 -8.90
CA GLU A 118 21.53 20.31 -9.36
C GLU A 118 22.19 21.27 -8.36
N ALA A 119 22.08 20.98 -7.06
CA ALA A 119 22.78 21.69 -6.00
C ALA A 119 24.28 21.37 -5.91
N GLY A 120 24.82 20.52 -6.79
CA GLY A 120 26.26 20.23 -6.93
C GLY A 120 26.75 18.95 -6.26
N LEU A 121 25.86 18.09 -5.77
CA LEU A 121 26.26 16.77 -5.26
C LEU A 121 26.55 15.79 -6.40
N GLU A 122 27.46 14.85 -6.14
CA GLU A 122 27.61 13.67 -7.00
C GLU A 122 26.34 12.81 -6.90
N LYS A 123 25.90 12.23 -8.03
CA LYS A 123 24.62 11.54 -8.17
C LYS A 123 24.45 10.37 -7.19
N ASP A 124 25.47 9.54 -7.03
CA ASP A 124 25.40 8.40 -6.11
C ASP A 124 25.36 8.86 -4.65
N LEU A 125 26.07 9.95 -4.31
CA LEU A 125 25.94 10.58 -2.99
C LEU A 125 24.53 11.12 -2.76
N ALA A 126 23.95 11.85 -3.72
CA ALA A 126 22.59 12.36 -3.64
C ALA A 126 21.57 11.22 -3.46
N PHE A 127 21.75 10.10 -4.19
CA PHE A 127 20.92 8.90 -4.03
C PHE A 127 21.02 8.27 -2.64
N ARG A 128 22.23 8.08 -2.10
CA ARG A 128 22.41 7.54 -0.75
C ARG A 128 21.74 8.43 0.30
N LEU A 129 21.94 9.74 0.21
CA LEU A 129 21.31 10.70 1.13
C LEU A 129 19.79 10.65 1.04
N ALA A 130 19.21 10.74 -0.16
CA ALA A 130 17.76 10.69 -0.36
C ALA A 130 17.14 9.39 0.16
N ARG A 131 17.76 8.24 -0.15
CA ARG A 131 17.32 6.93 0.34
C ARG A 131 17.34 6.86 1.86
N ASP A 132 18.46 7.23 2.50
CA ASP A 132 18.62 7.07 3.95
C ASP A 132 17.75 8.07 4.72
N THR A 133 17.54 9.28 4.17
CA THR A 133 16.56 10.25 4.70
C THR A 133 15.14 9.68 4.65
N LEU A 134 14.72 9.09 3.53
CA LEU A 134 13.39 8.50 3.40
C LEU A 134 13.19 7.34 4.40
N VAL A 135 14.16 6.42 4.49
CA VAL A 135 14.09 5.27 5.38
C VAL A 135 14.02 5.71 6.85
N GLY A 136 14.86 6.67 7.25
CA GLY A 136 14.86 7.21 8.61
C GLY A 136 13.55 7.91 8.95
N ALA A 137 13.06 8.79 8.08
CA ALA A 137 11.81 9.51 8.30
C ALA A 137 10.61 8.56 8.40
N ALA A 138 10.53 7.55 7.52
CA ALA A 138 9.46 6.55 7.56
C ALA A 138 9.50 5.70 8.83
N ALA A 139 10.69 5.37 9.35
CA ALA A 139 10.83 4.66 10.62
C ALA A 139 10.34 5.50 11.80
N MET A 140 10.68 6.80 11.83
CA MET A 140 10.21 7.71 12.88
C MET A 140 8.68 7.80 12.92
N VAL A 141 8.00 7.80 11.76
CA VAL A 141 6.53 7.79 11.71
C VAL A 141 5.92 6.56 12.39
N GLY A 142 6.58 5.40 12.30
CA GLY A 142 6.08 4.17 12.93
C GLY A 142 6.23 4.15 14.46
N ASP A 143 7.18 4.91 15.00
CA ASP A 143 7.53 4.90 16.43
C ASP A 143 6.94 6.09 17.20
N ASP A 144 6.43 7.11 16.51
CA ASP A 144 6.02 8.38 17.12
C ASP A 144 4.54 8.39 17.53
N ALA A 145 4.30 8.65 18.83
CA ALA A 145 2.95 8.73 19.41
C ALA A 145 2.29 10.11 19.23
N ASP A 146 3.09 11.14 18.95
CA ASP A 146 2.68 12.55 18.85
C ASP A 146 2.30 12.95 17.41
N GLY A 147 2.53 12.06 16.44
CA GLY A 147 2.06 12.13 15.06
C GLY A 147 3.01 12.85 14.09
N VAL A 148 2.73 12.66 12.80
CA VAL A 148 3.58 13.14 11.68
C VAL A 148 3.77 14.67 11.69
N ALA A 149 2.78 15.43 12.15
CA ALA A 149 2.87 16.89 12.24
C ALA A 149 3.97 17.34 13.21
N SER A 150 4.05 16.69 14.38
CA SER A 150 5.03 16.95 15.43
C SER A 150 6.44 16.63 14.94
N LEU A 151 6.62 15.47 14.28
CA LEU A 151 7.89 15.11 13.64
C LEU A 151 8.37 16.17 12.65
N ARG A 152 7.47 16.67 11.80
CA ARG A 152 7.78 17.73 10.83
C ARG A 152 8.15 19.04 11.51
N GLU A 153 7.40 19.46 12.52
CA GLU A 153 7.64 20.71 13.26
C GLU A 153 9.00 20.70 13.97
N ASN A 154 9.37 19.57 14.58
CA ASN A 154 10.64 19.39 15.29
C ASN A 154 11.88 19.60 14.41
N VAL A 155 11.77 19.37 13.10
CA VAL A 155 12.86 19.59 12.13
C VAL A 155 12.72 20.90 11.33
N THR A 156 11.74 21.74 11.67
CA THR A 156 11.43 22.99 10.97
C THR A 156 11.79 24.20 11.83
N SER A 157 13.02 24.68 11.73
CA SER A 157 13.41 25.94 12.38
C SER A 157 12.85 27.17 11.64
N PRO A 158 12.31 28.18 12.34
CA PRO A 158 11.82 29.41 11.72
C PRO A 158 12.89 30.10 10.87
N GLY A 159 12.58 30.38 9.60
CA GLY A 159 13.52 31.00 8.65
C GLY A 159 14.64 30.07 8.14
N GLY A 160 14.63 28.79 8.51
CA GLY A 160 15.61 27.81 8.06
C GLY A 160 15.31 27.22 6.68
N THR A 161 16.24 26.40 6.18
CA THR A 161 16.13 25.73 4.87
C THR A 161 14.92 24.79 4.80
N THR A 162 14.60 24.06 5.87
CA THR A 162 13.40 23.21 5.95
C THR A 162 12.12 24.03 5.75
N ALA A 163 12.01 25.18 6.43
CA ALA A 163 10.84 26.05 6.32
C ALA A 163 10.68 26.59 4.89
N ALA A 164 11.78 27.00 4.24
CA ALA A 164 11.76 27.44 2.85
C ALA A 164 11.35 26.31 1.89
N GLY A 165 11.86 25.08 2.08
CA GLY A 165 11.49 23.93 1.27
C GLY A 165 10.01 23.55 1.42
N LEU A 166 9.50 23.49 2.65
CA LEU A 166 8.09 23.19 2.91
C LEU A 166 7.13 24.25 2.34
N LYS A 167 7.55 25.51 2.27
CA LYS A 167 6.75 26.57 1.63
C LYS A 167 6.50 26.27 0.15
N VAL A 168 7.49 25.72 -0.57
CA VAL A 168 7.33 25.34 -1.98
C VAL A 168 6.30 24.22 -2.15
N PHE A 169 6.27 23.26 -1.22
CA PHE A 169 5.29 22.17 -1.28
C PHE A 169 3.86 22.71 -1.13
N GLN A 170 3.67 23.69 -0.24
CA GLN A 170 2.37 24.32 0.03
C GLN A 170 1.91 25.27 -1.08
N GLU A 171 2.82 25.80 -1.90
CA GLU A 171 2.48 26.66 -3.03
C GLU A 171 1.90 25.88 -4.22
N SER A 172 2.00 24.55 -4.20
CA SER A 172 1.53 23.64 -5.26
C SER A 172 0.23 22.89 -4.91
N ASP A 173 -0.38 23.18 -3.75
CA ASP A 173 -1.71 22.73 -3.32
C ASP A 173 -2.81 23.72 -3.79
#